data_AF-A0A552AJQ8-F1
#
_entry.id   AF-A0A552AJQ8-F1
#
_cell.length_a   1.000
_cell.length_b   1.000
_cell.length_c   1.000
_cell.angle_alpha   90.00
_cell.angle_beta   90.00
_cell.angle_gamma   90.00
#
_symmetry.space_group_name_H-M   'P 1'
#
loop_
_entity.id
_entity.type
_entity.pdbx_description
1 polymer ?
#
loop_
_entity_poly.entity_id
_entity_poly.type
_entity_poly.pdbx_seq_one_letter_code
_entity_poly.pdbx_strand_id
1 'polypeptide(L)' 'MNDDLIYLGDILDRIERIESYTQGGKDRFYQSLLIQDAVIRCFEVIGEAVNGT' A
#
# COMPACT_ATOMS: atom_id res chain seq x y z
N MET A 1 6.17 -9.98 19.43
CA MET A 1 4.82 -10.53 19.70
C MET A 1 3.71 -9.50 19.53
N ASN A 2 3.78 -8.30 20.14
CA ASN A 2 2.84 -7.22 19.81
C ASN A 2 3.22 -6.47 18.54
N ASP A 3 4.52 -6.27 18.28
CA ASP A 3 4.98 -5.51 17.11
C ASP A 3 4.64 -6.22 15.79
N ASP A 4 4.72 -7.57 15.76
CA ASP A 4 4.34 -8.37 14.59
C ASP A 4 2.87 -8.15 14.19
N LEU A 5 1.97 -8.00 15.18
CA LEU A 5 0.55 -7.72 14.94
C LEU A 5 0.33 -6.29 14.43
N ILE A 6 1.16 -5.34 14.87
CA ILE A 6 1.14 -3.96 14.38
C ILE A 6 1.57 -3.93 12.91
N TYR A 7 2.68 -4.59 12.56
CA TYR A 7 3.15 -4.67 11.18
C TYR A 7 2.14 -5.36 10.26
N LEU A 8 1.50 -6.44 10.71
CA LEU A 8 0.44 -7.10 9.95
C LEU A 8 -0.77 -6.19 9.73
N GLY A 9 -1.14 -5.38 10.73
CA GLY A 9 -2.20 -4.38 10.59
C GLY A 9 -1.85 -3.29 9.57
N ASP A 10 -0.62 -2.77 9.61
CA ASP A 10 -0.14 -1.78 8.66
C ASP A 10 -0.11 -2.35 7.23
N ILE A 11 0.37 -3.58 7.05
CA ILE A 11 0.38 -4.26 5.74
C ILE A 11 -1.05 -4.39 5.20
N LEU A 12 -2.01 -4.80 6.04
CA LEU A 12 -3.42 -4.94 5.63
C LEU A 12 -4.00 -3.59 5.18
N ASP A 13 -3.84 -2.52 5.97
CA ASP A 13 -4.34 -1.19 5.61
C ASP A 13 -3.74 -0.68 4.29
N ARG A 14 -2.44 -0.96 4.03
CA ARG A 14 -1.82 -0.60 2.75
C ARG A 14 -2.37 -1.40 1.57
N ILE A 15 -2.67 -2.69 1.75
CA ILE A 15 -3.29 -3.50 0.70
C ILE A 15 -4.69 -2.96 0.37
N GLU A 16 -5.53 -2.70 1.37
CA GLU A 16 -6.88 -2.15 1.17
C GLU A 16 -6.86 -0.80 0.44
N ARG A 17 -5.88 0.06 0.75
CA ARG A 17 -5.67 1.32 0.03
C ARG A 17 -5.29 1.11 -1.43
N ILE A 18 -4.37 0.18 -1.71
CA ILE A 18 -3.98 -0.14 -3.09
C ILE A 18 -5.20 -0.61 -3.89
N GLU A 19 -6.01 -1.50 -3.32
CA GLU A 19 -7.25 -1.98 -3.95
C GLU A 19 -8.23 -0.83 -4.23
N SER A 20 -8.43 0.06 -3.26
CA SER A 20 -9.29 1.24 -3.43
C SER A 20 -8.78 2.19 -4.52
N TYR A 21 -7.47 2.50 -4.52
CA TYR A 21 -6.87 3.42 -5.49
C TYR A 21 -6.85 2.86 -6.92
N THR A 22 -6.79 1.53 -7.05
CA THR A 22 -6.74 0.85 -8.36
C THR A 22 -8.11 0.40 -8.87
N GLN A 23 -9.18 0.57 -8.09
CA GLN A 23 -10.56 0.22 -8.48
C GLN A 23 -11.01 0.89 -9.79
N GLY A 24 -10.45 2.05 -10.12
CA GLY A 24 -10.70 2.77 -11.37
C GLY A 24 -10.14 2.10 -12.63
N GLY A 25 -9.36 1.02 -12.49
CA GLY A 25 -8.77 0.28 -13.59
C GLY A 25 -7.53 0.95 -14.18
N LYS A 26 -6.96 0.27 -15.19
CA LYS A 26 -5.66 0.60 -15.79
C LYS A 26 -5.59 2.04 -16.29
N ASP A 27 -6.56 2.49 -17.07
CA ASP A 27 -6.49 3.80 -17.71
C ASP A 27 -6.57 4.94 -16.68
N ARG A 28 -7.41 4.83 -15.66
CA ARG A 28 -7.47 5.82 -14.57
C ARG A 28 -6.20 5.86 -13.74
N PHE A 29 -5.59 4.69 -13.50
CA PHE A 29 -4.32 4.60 -12.80
C PHE A 29 -3.21 5.34 -13.56
N TYR A 30 -3.05 5.06 -14.86
CA TYR A 30 -1.99 5.70 -15.66
C TYR A 30 -2.21 7.19 -15.92
N GLN A 31 -3.45 7.66 -15.86
CA GLN A 31 -3.77 9.10 -16.03
C GLN A 31 -3.53 9.92 -14.77
N SER A 32 -3.27 9.30 -13.61
CA SER A 32 -3.09 10.00 -12.35
C SER A 32 -1.76 9.62 -11.68
N LEU A 33 -0.78 10.50 -11.80
CA LEU A 33 0.49 10.37 -11.07
C LEU A 33 0.25 10.32 -9.55
N LEU A 34 -0.73 11.08 -9.04
CA LEU A 34 -1.07 11.05 -7.62
C LEU A 34 -1.49 9.65 -7.15
N ILE A 35 -2.29 8.94 -7.95
CA ILE A 35 -2.71 7.57 -7.64
C ILE A 35 -1.51 6.61 -7.74
N GLN A 36 -0.65 6.79 -8.74
CA GLN A 36 0.57 5.99 -8.88
C GLN A 36 1.50 6.16 -7.68
N ASP A 37 1.78 7.40 -7.30
CA ASP A 37 2.63 7.75 -6.15
C ASP A 37 2.05 7.19 -4.85
N ALA A 38 0.72 7.28 -4.67
CA ALA A 38 0.05 6.71 -3.50
C ALA A 38 0.19 5.18 -3.42
N VAL A 39 0.08 4.48 -4.55
CA VAL A 39 0.28 3.03 -4.62
C VAL A 39 1.74 2.65 -4.38
N ILE A 40 2.70 3.38 -4.96
CA ILE A 40 4.14 3.15 -4.73
C ILE A 40 4.46 3.33 -3.25
N ARG A 41 3.95 4.39 -2.60
CA ARG A 41 4.17 4.61 -1.17
C ARG A 41 3.59 3.49 -0.31
N CYS A 42 2.45 2.92 -0.69
CA CYS A 42 1.88 1.76 0.01
C CYS A 42 2.82 0.55 -0.07
N PHE A 43 3.41 0.28 -1.23
CA PHE A 43 4.38 -0.81 -1.38
C PHE A 43 5.68 -0.58 -0.60
N GLU A 44 6.17 0.66 -0.54
CA GLU A 44 7.34 0.99 0.30
C GLU A 44 7.08 0.68 1.78
N VAL A 45 5.93 1.12 2.31
CA VAL A 45 5.56 0.85 3.72
C VAL A 45 5.39 -0.65 3.99
N ILE A 46 4.79 -1.38 3.06
CA ILE A 46 4.70 -2.86 3.17
C ILE A 46 6.10 -3.46 3.22
N GLY A 47 7.02 -2.99 2.36
CA GLY A 47 8.41 -3.45 2.36
C GLY A 47 9.15 -3.14 3.67
N GLU A 48 8.95 -1.95 4.23
CA GLU A 48 9.46 -1.55 5.55
C GLU A 48 8.93 -2.49 6.65
N ALA A 49 7.61 -2.74 6.67
CA ALA A 49 6.96 -3.60 7.66
C ALA A 49 7.39 -5.07 7.58
N VAL A 50 7.66 -5.59 6.37
CA VAL A 50 8.17 -6.97 6.16
C VAL A 50 9.63 -7.11 6.57
N ASN A 51 10.46 -6.09 6.36
CA ASN A 51 11.88 -6.13 6.69
C ASN A 51 12.15 -6.05 8.21
N GLY A 52 11.17 -5.66 9.02
CA GLY A 52 11.28 -5.66 10.49
C GLY A 52 12.32 -4.70 11.06
N THR A 53 12.63 -3.62 10.32
CA THR A 53 13.50 -2.52 10.78
C THR A 53 12.76 -1.47 11.58
#